data_AF-A0A6I2L9I3-F1
#
_entry.id   AF-A0A6I2L9I3-F1
#
_cell.length_a   1.000
_cell.length_b   1.000
_cell.length_c   1.000
_cell.angle_alpha   90.00
_cell.angle_beta   90.00
_cell.angle_gamma   90.00
#
_symmetry.space_group_name_H-M   'P 1'
#
loop_
_entity.id
_entity.type
_entity.pdbx_description
1 polymer ?
#
loop_
_entity_poly.entity_id
_entity_poly.type
_entity_poly.pdbx_seq_one_letter_code
_entity_poly.pdbx_strand_id
1 'polypeptide(L)'
;MVRKVLSILGQLSDTDVEWIVQHGHQFHCAAGQILIRAGQRPSMLYFLLEGAVLVTLPTGAELARLGVGEILGEMSLVDKQAPTANVTATQPTIFLAVEQDKLHAKMEQDALFAAHMYRAIACFLSMRMRSTISNLGFGKAEQTLDDEIELDEEILDKLHLAGARFERMLAVLR
;
A
#
# COMPACT_ATOMS: atom_id res chain seq x y z
N MET A 1 9.97 -13.16 -1.04
CA MET A 1 9.16 -12.34 -0.11
C MET A 1 9.41 -10.83 -0.21
N VAL A 2 10.60 -10.36 -0.60
CA VAL A 2 10.97 -8.92 -0.70
C VAL A 2 10.23 -8.14 -1.81
N ARG A 3 9.52 -8.82 -2.72
CA ARG A 3 9.01 -8.26 -3.99
C ARG A 3 7.73 -7.39 -3.86
N LYS A 4 6.96 -7.50 -2.78
CA LYS A 4 5.67 -6.77 -2.63
C LYS A 4 5.81 -5.41 -1.92
N VAL A 5 6.77 -5.30 -1.02
CA VAL A 5 6.94 -4.19 -0.06
C VAL A 5 7.27 -2.85 -0.74
N LEU A 6 7.68 -2.89 -2.01
CA LEU A 6 8.49 -1.84 -2.63
C LEU A 6 7.85 -1.17 -3.85
N SER A 7 6.71 -1.65 -4.33
CA SER A 7 6.26 -1.18 -5.63
C SER A 7 5.79 0.26 -5.64
N ILE A 8 5.16 0.76 -4.57
CA ILE A 8 4.60 2.10 -4.60
C ILE A 8 5.66 3.18 -4.35
N LEU A 9 6.57 2.94 -3.39
CA LEU A 9 7.67 3.86 -3.07
C LEU A 9 8.70 3.95 -4.21
N GLY A 10 8.81 2.92 -5.04
CA GLY A 10 9.64 2.95 -6.25
C GLY A 10 9.08 3.84 -7.36
N GLN A 11 7.79 4.21 -7.32
CA GLN A 11 7.19 5.13 -8.30
C GLN A 11 7.15 6.59 -7.82
N LEU A 12 7.42 6.83 -6.54
CA LEU A 12 7.49 8.17 -5.96
C LEU A 12 8.90 8.76 -6.16
N SER A 13 9.03 10.08 -6.13
CA SER A 13 10.33 10.75 -6.03
C SER A 13 10.76 10.90 -4.56
N ASP A 14 12.01 11.29 -4.32
CA ASP A 14 12.51 11.55 -2.97
C ASP A 14 11.74 12.69 -2.29
N THR A 15 11.44 13.76 -3.04
CA THR A 15 10.63 14.90 -2.58
C THR A 15 9.21 14.47 -2.21
N ASP A 16 8.61 13.54 -2.96
CA ASP A 16 7.26 13.04 -2.65
C ASP A 16 7.27 12.27 -1.33
N VAL A 17 8.27 11.41 -1.12
CA VAL A 17 8.43 10.63 0.11
C VAL A 17 8.68 11.56 1.30
N GLU A 18 9.55 12.55 1.15
CA GLU A 18 9.81 13.55 2.19
C GLU A 18 8.53 14.31 2.57
N TRP A 19 7.74 14.73 1.58
CA TRP A 19 6.47 15.39 1.84
C TRP A 19 5.50 14.47 2.60
N ILE A 20 5.36 13.21 2.17
CA ILE A 20 4.51 12.20 2.82
C ILE A 20 4.93 11.99 4.28
N VAL A 21 6.23 11.88 4.54
CA VAL A 21 6.77 11.71 5.90
C VAL A 21 6.51 12.94 6.77
N GLN A 22 6.70 14.15 6.23
CA GLN A 22 6.47 15.41 6.95
C GLN A 22 5.00 15.65 7.31
N HIS A 23 4.07 15.13 6.50
CA HIS A 23 2.63 15.34 6.68
C HIS A 23 1.91 14.10 7.25
N GLY A 24 2.65 13.01 7.46
CA GLY A 24 2.17 11.80 8.09
C GLY A 24 2.56 11.72 9.56
N HIS A 25 1.94 10.80 10.27
CA HIS A 25 2.30 10.46 11.64
C HIS A 25 2.23 8.94 11.84
N GLN A 26 2.98 8.43 12.80
CA GLN A 26 2.83 7.04 13.20
C GLN A 26 1.47 6.79 13.82
N PHE A 27 0.82 5.74 13.36
CA PHE A 27 -0.43 5.25 13.90
C PHE A 27 -0.26 3.80 14.35
N HIS A 28 -0.42 3.58 15.66
CA HIS A 28 -0.36 2.24 16.26
C HIS A 28 -1.75 1.65 16.31
N CYS A 29 -1.88 0.42 15.80
CA CYS A 29 -3.13 -0.34 15.77
C CYS A 29 -2.93 -1.64 16.54
N ALA A 30 -3.79 -1.88 17.54
CA ALA A 30 -3.72 -3.09 18.34
C ALA A 30 -4.23 -4.31 17.56
N ALA A 31 -3.81 -5.51 17.96
CA ALA A 31 -4.36 -6.74 17.40
C ALA A 31 -5.88 -6.79 17.58
N GLY A 32 -6.61 -7.14 16.53
CA GLY A 32 -8.07 -7.17 16.49
C GLY A 32 -8.75 -5.81 16.24
N GLN A 33 -7.99 -4.70 16.23
CA GLN A 33 -8.55 -3.38 15.97
C GLN A 33 -8.84 -3.20 14.47
N ILE A 34 -10.04 -2.71 14.17
CA ILE A 34 -10.47 -2.36 12.81
C ILE A 34 -9.88 -1.00 12.45
N LEU A 35 -9.03 -0.97 11.42
CA LEU A 35 -8.41 0.23 10.86
C LEU A 35 -9.34 0.91 9.85
N ILE A 36 -9.94 0.12 8.96
CA ILE A 36 -10.87 0.59 7.93
C ILE A 36 -12.14 -0.24 8.04
N ARG A 37 -13.29 0.43 8.02
CA ARG A 37 -14.60 -0.22 8.07
C ARG A 37 -15.33 -0.09 6.74
N ALA A 38 -15.92 -1.18 6.27
CA ALA A 38 -16.73 -1.18 5.07
C ALA A 38 -17.89 -0.18 5.19
N GLY A 39 -18.16 0.56 4.11
CA GLY A 39 -19.20 1.59 4.05
C GLY A 39 -18.83 2.92 4.73
N GLN A 40 -17.67 3.02 5.39
CA GLN A 40 -17.21 4.26 6.03
C GLN A 40 -16.01 4.82 5.29
N ARG A 41 -16.13 6.04 4.76
CA ARG A 41 -15.02 6.70 4.06
C ARG A 41 -13.82 6.89 5.01
N PRO A 42 -12.64 6.35 4.69
CA PRO A 42 -11.46 6.58 5.48
C PRO A 42 -11.01 8.04 5.32
N SER A 43 -10.63 8.69 6.42
CA SER A 43 -10.03 10.02 6.41
C SER A 43 -8.53 10.01 6.17
N MET A 44 -7.92 8.81 6.17
CA MET A 44 -6.48 8.61 6.12
C MET A 44 -6.11 7.64 4.99
N LEU A 45 -4.93 7.83 4.43
CA LEU A 45 -4.17 6.83 3.69
C LEU A 45 -3.15 6.22 4.65
N TYR A 46 -3.02 4.90 4.65
CA TYR A 46 -2.09 4.20 5.54
C TYR A 46 -1.04 3.43 4.75
N PHE A 47 0.23 3.61 5.12
CA PHE A 47 1.34 2.78 4.66
C PHE A 47 1.71 1.81 5.79
N LEU A 48 1.64 0.51 5.54
CA LEU A 48 1.93 -0.51 6.56
C LEU A 48 3.45 -0.62 6.76
N LEU A 49 3.94 -0.17 7.92
CA LEU A 49 5.37 -0.14 8.24
C LEU A 49 5.82 -1.39 8.99
N GLU A 50 5.00 -1.88 9.89
CA GLU A 50 5.26 -3.09 10.67
C GLU A 50 3.94 -3.79 10.98
N GLY A 51 3.91 -5.11 10.98
CA GLY A 51 2.74 -5.88 11.34
C GLY A 51 2.06 -6.57 10.17
N ALA A 52 0.78 -6.87 10.34
CA ALA A 52 -0.05 -7.52 9.33
C ALA A 52 -1.53 -7.21 9.56
N VAL A 53 -2.28 -7.16 8.47
CA VAL A 53 -3.73 -6.93 8.48
C VAL A 53 -4.48 -8.00 7.69
N LEU A 54 -5.73 -8.20 8.06
CA LEU A 54 -6.69 -9.05 7.37
C LEU A 54 -7.77 -8.17 6.73
N VAL A 55 -8.04 -8.42 5.45
CA VAL A 55 -9.13 -7.80 4.70
C VAL A 55 -10.31 -8.77 4.66
N THR A 56 -11.48 -8.34 5.11
CA THR A 56 -12.70 -9.16 5.13
C THR A 56 -13.90 -8.45 4.53
N LEU A 57 -14.78 -9.20 3.87
CA LEU A 57 -16.10 -8.68 3.51
C LEU A 57 -16.95 -8.44 4.77
N PRO A 58 -18.02 -7.63 4.69
CA PRO A 58 -19.00 -7.50 5.78
C PRO A 58 -19.62 -8.83 6.21
N THR A 59 -19.64 -9.83 5.33
CA THR A 59 -20.08 -11.21 5.62
C THR A 59 -19.10 -12.01 6.48
N GLY A 60 -17.90 -11.48 6.74
CA GLY A 60 -16.82 -12.16 7.46
C GLY A 60 -15.89 -12.98 6.57
N ALA A 61 -16.18 -13.12 5.27
CA ALA A 61 -15.31 -13.84 4.34
C ALA A 61 -13.96 -13.14 4.19
N GLU A 62 -12.86 -13.89 4.36
CA GLU A 62 -11.50 -13.38 4.17
C GLU A 62 -11.21 -13.18 2.68
N LEU A 63 -10.73 -11.99 2.32
CA LEU A 63 -10.34 -11.64 0.95
C LEU A 63 -8.83 -11.70 0.75
N ALA A 64 -8.08 -11.17 1.71
CA ALA A 64 -6.63 -11.08 1.62
C ALA A 64 -5.99 -10.88 2.99
N ARG A 65 -4.74 -11.31 3.13
CA ARG A 65 -3.84 -10.93 4.23
C ARG A 65 -2.74 -10.05 3.65
N LEU A 66 -2.57 -8.88 4.24
CA LEU A 66 -1.65 -7.85 3.76
C LEU A 66 -0.56 -7.62 4.81
N GLY A 67 0.66 -7.38 4.33
CA GLY A 67 1.85 -7.21 5.17
C GLY A 67 2.55 -5.89 4.89
N VAL A 68 3.80 -5.79 5.35
CA VAL A 68 4.61 -4.57 5.26
C VAL A 68 4.74 -4.07 3.81
N GLY A 69 4.72 -2.75 3.63
CA GLY A 69 4.78 -2.06 2.34
C GLY A 69 3.48 -2.03 1.55
N GLU A 70 2.40 -2.61 2.07
CA GLU A 70 1.06 -2.45 1.52
C GLU A 70 0.48 -1.08 1.88
N ILE A 71 -0.42 -0.59 1.02
CA ILE A 71 -1.16 0.65 1.25
C ILE A 71 -2.64 0.36 1.36
N LEU A 72 -3.28 1.07 2.27
CA LEU A 72 -4.69 0.91 2.61
C LEU A 72 -5.41 2.25 2.50
N GLY A 73 -6.61 2.25 1.94
CA GLY A 73 -7.42 3.45 1.72
C GLY A 73 -7.14 4.16 0.39
N GLU A 74 -6.24 3.60 -0.42
CA GLU A 74 -5.83 4.09 -1.73
C GLU A 74 -6.96 4.13 -2.74
N MET A 75 -7.88 3.16 -2.71
CA MET A 75 -9.04 3.16 -3.61
C MET A 75 -9.94 4.37 -3.33
N SER A 76 -10.26 4.59 -2.05
CA SER A 76 -11.05 5.74 -1.61
C SER A 76 -10.36 7.07 -1.91
N LEU A 77 -9.03 7.13 -1.86
CA LEU A 77 -8.28 8.32 -2.29
C LEU A 77 -8.45 8.59 -3.80
N VAL A 78 -8.55 7.55 -4.63
CA VAL A 78 -8.67 7.72 -6.10
C VAL A 78 -10.09 8.09 -6.52
N ASP A 79 -11.10 7.35 -6.06
CA ASP A 79 -12.47 7.46 -6.58
C ASP A 79 -13.47 8.09 -5.59
N LYS A 80 -13.02 8.45 -4.39
CA LYS A 80 -13.82 9.02 -3.30
C LYS A 80 -14.96 8.12 -2.81
N GLN A 81 -14.95 6.83 -3.14
CA GLN A 81 -15.96 5.88 -2.68
C GLN A 81 -15.61 5.31 -1.30
N ALA A 82 -16.65 4.86 -0.58
CA ALA A 82 -16.45 4.16 0.67
C ALA A 82 -15.89 2.75 0.41
N PRO A 83 -15.01 2.23 1.27
CA PRO A 83 -14.47 0.88 1.16
C PRO A 83 -15.57 -0.18 1.17
N THR A 84 -15.39 -1.26 0.44
CA THR A 84 -16.32 -2.41 0.39
C THR A 84 -15.96 -3.51 1.39
N ALA A 85 -14.78 -3.43 2.01
CA ALA A 85 -14.24 -4.42 2.93
C ALA A 85 -13.73 -3.75 4.21
N ASN A 86 -13.70 -4.54 5.29
CA ASN A 86 -13.04 -4.17 6.53
C ASN A 86 -11.55 -4.50 6.44
N VAL A 87 -10.73 -3.74 7.16
CA VAL A 87 -9.31 -4.04 7.38
C VAL A 87 -9.04 -4.05 8.87
N THR A 88 -8.56 -5.18 9.37
CA THR A 88 -8.33 -5.42 10.81
C THR A 88 -6.87 -5.82 11.03
N ALA A 89 -6.21 -5.20 12.01
CA ALA A 89 -4.89 -5.63 12.44
C ALA A 89 -4.95 -7.04 13.02
N THR A 90 -4.10 -7.95 12.54
CA THR A 90 -4.03 -9.34 13.07
C THR A 90 -3.04 -9.47 14.22
N GLN A 91 -2.15 -8.48 14.36
CA GLN A 91 -1.15 -8.35 15.42
C GLN A 91 -0.90 -6.86 15.70
N PRO A 92 -0.15 -6.47 16.75
CA PRO A 92 0.28 -5.08 16.89
C PRO A 92 0.94 -4.60 15.59
N THR A 93 0.42 -3.51 15.03
CA THR A 93 0.75 -3.04 13.67
C THR A 93 0.98 -1.54 13.70
N ILE A 94 2.00 -1.07 12.97
CA ILE A 94 2.39 0.32 12.87
C ILE A 94 2.20 0.79 11.43
N PHE A 95 1.55 1.93 11.28
CA PHE A 95 1.34 2.59 10.00
C PHE A 95 1.97 3.98 9.98
N LEU A 96 2.36 4.46 8.81
CA LEU A 96 2.37 5.89 8.55
C LEU A 96 0.97 6.28 8.06
N ALA A 97 0.29 7.16 8.78
CA ALA A 97 -1.03 7.67 8.44
C ALA A 97 -0.94 9.11 7.91
N VAL A 98 -1.54 9.37 6.75
CA VAL A 98 -1.60 10.70 6.12
C VAL A 98 -3.05 11.04 5.82
N GLU A 99 -3.49 12.25 6.16
CA GLU A 99 -4.86 12.71 5.88
C GLU A 99 -5.12 12.78 4.37
N GLN A 100 -6.24 12.20 3.92
CA GLN A 100 -6.61 12.21 2.50
C GLN A 100 -6.86 13.62 1.98
N ASP A 101 -7.43 14.51 2.79
CA ASP A 101 -7.67 15.90 2.40
C ASP A 101 -6.37 16.66 2.13
N LYS A 102 -5.31 16.42 2.93
CA LYS A 102 -3.98 16.98 2.70
C LYS A 102 -3.34 16.44 1.42
N LEU A 103 -3.45 15.12 1.20
CA LEU A 103 -2.98 14.49 -0.04
C LEU A 103 -3.69 15.07 -1.26
N HIS A 104 -5.01 15.18 -1.21
CA HIS A 104 -5.80 15.77 -2.29
C HIS A 104 -5.39 17.21 -2.58
N ALA A 105 -5.30 18.06 -1.55
CA ALA A 105 -4.87 19.45 -1.72
C ALA A 105 -3.47 19.54 -2.34
N LYS A 106 -2.53 18.69 -1.92
CA LYS A 106 -1.20 18.63 -2.51
C LYS A 106 -1.22 18.18 -3.97
N MET A 107 -2.03 17.17 -4.30
CA MET A 107 -2.19 16.67 -5.67
C MET A 107 -2.86 17.72 -6.59
N GLU A 108 -3.75 18.56 -6.06
CA GLU A 108 -4.36 19.67 -6.80
C GLU A 108 -3.37 20.81 -7.06
N GLN A 109 -2.44 21.05 -6.12
CA GLN A 109 -1.45 22.13 -6.20
C GLN A 109 -0.19 21.75 -6.99
N ASP A 110 0.13 20.46 -7.05
CA ASP A 110 1.36 19.94 -7.65
C ASP A 110 1.07 18.76 -8.58
N ALA A 111 1.04 19.06 -9.87
CA ALA A 111 0.75 18.08 -10.92
C ALA A 111 1.80 16.96 -11.00
N LEU A 112 3.06 17.23 -10.64
CA LEU A 112 4.11 16.21 -10.69
C LEU A 112 3.95 15.22 -9.53
N PHE A 113 3.71 15.73 -8.32
CA PHE A 113 3.36 14.90 -7.16
C PHE A 113 2.12 14.04 -7.46
N ALA A 114 1.07 14.65 -8.04
CA ALA A 114 -0.14 13.92 -8.44
C ALA A 114 0.16 12.82 -9.46
N ALA A 115 0.96 13.10 -10.48
CA ALA A 115 1.33 12.12 -11.50
C ALA A 115 2.08 10.92 -10.90
N HIS A 116 3.05 11.18 -10.02
CA HIS A 116 3.75 10.12 -9.30
C HIS A 116 2.80 9.32 -8.41
N MET A 117 1.96 9.97 -7.60
CA MET A 117 0.97 9.31 -6.74
C MET A 117 -0.01 8.43 -7.53
N TYR A 118 -0.59 8.94 -8.62
CA TYR A 118 -1.51 8.16 -9.45
C TYR A 118 -0.81 6.99 -10.14
N ARG A 119 0.41 7.19 -10.65
CA ARG A 119 1.22 6.08 -11.21
C ARG A 119 1.49 5.02 -10.15
N ALA A 120 1.87 5.44 -8.96
CA ALA A 120 2.17 4.57 -7.83
C ALA A 120 0.94 3.72 -7.46
N ILE A 121 -0.24 4.33 -7.33
CA ILE A 121 -1.50 3.63 -7.02
C ILE A 121 -1.92 2.72 -8.19
N ALA A 122 -1.78 3.16 -9.44
CA ALA A 122 -2.12 2.35 -10.61
C ALA A 122 -1.25 1.08 -10.70
N CYS A 123 0.07 1.21 -10.49
CA CYS A 123 0.98 0.07 -10.42
C CYS A 123 0.60 -0.86 -9.27
N PHE A 124 0.32 -0.30 -8.08
CA PHE A 124 -0.12 -1.04 -6.90
C PHE A 124 -1.38 -1.87 -7.18
N LEU A 125 -2.45 -1.22 -7.64
CA LEU A 125 -3.72 -1.88 -7.94
C LEU A 125 -3.58 -2.92 -9.06
N SER A 126 -2.74 -2.67 -10.06
CA SER A 126 -2.46 -3.61 -11.15
C SER A 126 -1.83 -4.92 -10.64
N MET A 127 -0.84 -4.85 -9.75
CA MET A 127 -0.26 -6.07 -9.16
C MET A 127 -1.22 -6.75 -8.20
N ARG A 128 -2.02 -5.97 -7.45
CA ARG A 128 -3.02 -6.53 -6.55
C ARG A 128 -4.07 -7.31 -7.35
N MET A 129 -4.57 -6.76 -8.45
CA MET A 129 -5.48 -7.46 -9.36
C MET A 129 -4.88 -8.76 -9.88
N ARG A 130 -3.63 -8.76 -10.35
CA ARG A 130 -2.93 -10.00 -10.78
C ARG A 130 -2.87 -11.03 -9.66
N SER A 131 -2.55 -10.60 -8.45
CA SER A 131 -2.48 -11.49 -7.27
C SER A 131 -3.86 -12.05 -6.90
N THR A 132 -4.90 -11.22 -6.88
CA THR A 132 -6.26 -11.63 -6.54
C THR A 132 -6.84 -12.58 -7.58
N ILE A 133 -6.65 -12.29 -8.88
CA ILE A 133 -7.13 -13.15 -9.97
C ILE A 133 -6.43 -14.51 -9.95
N SER A 134 -5.11 -14.54 -9.70
CA SER A 134 -4.36 -15.79 -9.54
C SER A 134 -4.88 -16.63 -8.36
N ASN A 135 -5.20 -16.01 -7.24
CA ASN A 135 -5.72 -16.69 -6.05
C ASN A 135 -7.19 -17.14 -6.17
N LEU A 136 -7.97 -16.56 -7.09
CA LEU A 136 -9.38 -16.91 -7.34
C LEU A 136 -9.57 -18.21 -8.14
N GLY A 137 -8.50 -18.91 -8.53
CA GLY A 137 -8.59 -20.29 -9.00
C GLY A 137 -8.66 -20.50 -10.51
N PHE A 138 -8.24 -19.54 -11.34
CA PHE A 138 -7.89 -19.83 -12.74
C PHE A 138 -6.45 -20.37 -12.83
N GLY A 139 -6.26 -21.61 -12.37
CA GLY A 139 -5.03 -22.37 -12.60
C GLY A 139 -4.29 -22.79 -11.34
N LYS A 140 -4.64 -23.96 -10.79
CA LYS A 140 -3.58 -24.94 -10.49
C LYS A 140 -3.01 -25.43 -11.82
N ALA A 141 -2.25 -24.58 -12.50
CA ALA A 141 -1.25 -25.08 -13.43
C ALA A 141 0.02 -25.21 -12.60
N GLU A 142 0.63 -26.39 -12.61
CA GLU A 142 1.99 -26.57 -12.14
C GLU A 142 2.88 -25.54 -12.85
N GLN A 143 3.17 -24.44 -12.16
CA GLN A 143 4.28 -23.58 -12.52
C GLN A 143 5.41 -23.94 -11.57
N THR A 144 6.23 -24.91 -11.99
CA THR A 144 7.66 -24.89 -11.68
C THR A 144 8.21 -23.55 -12.15
N LEU A 145 8.17 -22.53 -11.28
CA LEU A 145 8.87 -21.28 -11.47
C LEU A 145 10.32 -21.50 -11.02
N ASP A 146 11.06 -22.22 -11.85
CA ASP A 146 12.51 -22.08 -11.97
C ASP A 146 12.87 -20.95 -12.95
N ASP A 147 11.90 -20.10 -13.30
CA ASP A 147 12.16 -18.84 -13.97
C ASP A 147 12.74 -17.88 -12.92
N GLU A 148 14.07 -17.87 -12.83
CA GLU A 148 14.81 -16.65 -12.56
C GLU A 148 14.23 -15.57 -13.48
N ILE A 149 13.23 -14.83 -13.00
CA ILE A 149 12.75 -13.65 -13.69
C ILE A 149 13.94 -12.69 -13.66
N GLU A 150 14.66 -12.65 -14.78
CA GLU A 150 15.63 -11.61 -15.11
C GLU A 150 14.88 -10.28 -14.89
N LEU A 151 15.12 -9.68 -13.72
CA LEU A 151 14.56 -8.39 -13.39
C LEU A 151 15.29 -7.42 -14.29
N ASP A 152 14.55 -6.83 -15.23
CA ASP A 152 15.03 -5.70 -16.02
C ASP A 152 15.77 -4.71 -15.10
N GLU A 153 16.92 -4.21 -15.53
CA GLU A 153 17.82 -3.36 -14.74
C GLU A 153 17.05 -2.16 -14.16
N GLU A 154 16.10 -1.62 -14.92
CA GLU A 154 15.20 -0.54 -14.50
C GLU A 154 14.28 -0.94 -13.32
N ILE A 155 13.84 -2.20 -13.27
CA ILE A 155 13.00 -2.73 -12.19
C ILE A 155 13.85 -2.96 -10.93
N LEU A 156 15.08 -3.44 -11.11
CA LEU A 156 16.03 -3.65 -10.01
C LEU A 156 16.36 -2.34 -9.30
N ASP A 157 16.64 -1.28 -10.08
CA ASP A 157 16.92 0.06 -9.56
C ASP A 157 15.74 0.65 -8.78
N LYS A 158 14.52 0.52 -9.32
CA LYS A 158 13.30 0.96 -8.61
C LYS A 158 13.09 0.20 -7.31
N LEU A 159 13.44 -1.09 -7.26
CA LEU A 159 13.33 -1.91 -6.06
C LEU A 159 14.33 -1.45 -4.99
N HIS A 160 15.59 -1.20 -5.37
CA HIS A 160 16.60 -0.66 -4.45
C HIS A 160 16.20 0.71 -3.90
N LEU A 161 15.76 1.63 -4.78
CA LEU A 161 15.30 2.97 -4.38
C LEU A 161 14.11 2.90 -3.42
N ALA A 162 13.13 2.06 -3.72
CA ALA A 162 11.98 1.84 -2.86
C ALA A 162 12.40 1.35 -1.47
N GLY A 163 13.40 0.46 -1.40
CA GLY A 163 13.90 -0.08 -0.13
C GLY A 163 14.55 1.00 0.72
N ALA A 164 15.43 1.80 0.11
CA ALA A 164 16.07 2.93 0.78
C ALA A 164 15.05 3.96 1.29
N ARG A 165 14.00 4.23 0.51
CA ARG A 165 12.91 5.14 0.90
C ARG A 165 12.08 4.58 2.03
N PHE A 166 11.75 3.29 2.01
CA PHE A 166 11.04 2.63 3.09
C PHE A 166 11.83 2.72 4.40
N GLU A 167 13.14 2.43 4.37
CA GLU A 167 14.02 2.59 5.53
C GLU A 167 14.08 4.05 6.01
N ARG A 168 14.09 5.03 5.09
CA ARG A 168 14.03 6.45 5.44
C ARG A 168 12.72 6.80 6.15
N MET A 169 11.58 6.29 5.68
CA MET A 169 10.29 6.46 6.36
C MET A 169 10.33 5.89 7.78
N LEU A 170 10.94 4.71 7.96
CA LEU A 170 11.12 4.11 9.29
C LEU A 170 12.03 4.95 10.20
N ALA A 171 13.12 5.51 9.65
CA ALA A 171 14.12 6.24 10.42
C ALA A 171 13.61 7.60 10.94
N VAL A 172 12.77 8.29 10.17
CA VAL A 172 12.23 9.62 10.57
C VAL A 172 11.14 9.50 11.63
N LEU A 173 10.59 8.31 11.84
CA LEU A 173 9.50 8.06 12.77
C LEU A 173 9.96 7.37 14.08
N ARG A 174 11.27 7.30 14.34
CA ARG A 174 11.85 6.85 15.62
C ARG A 174 12.32 8.05 16.42
#